data_AF-A0A7C7MDW2-F1
#
_entry.id   AF-A0A7C7MDW2-F1
#
_cell.length_a   1.000
_cell.length_b   1.000
_cell.length_c   1.000
_cell.angle_alpha   90.00
_cell.angle_beta   90.00
_cell.angle_gamma   90.00
#
_symmetry.space_group_name_H-M   'P 1'
#
loop_
_entity.id
_entity.type
_entity.pdbx_description
1 polymer ?
#
loop_
_entity_poly.entity_id
_entity_poly.type
_entity_poly.pdbx_seq_one_letter_code
_entity_poly.pdbx_strand_id
1 'polypeptide(L)'
;MTQIPKDAIKCLDKGFVRLVDSMGGDDAIVQAARVSYGKGTSKVSQDRGLIRYLMRHRHTTPFEMVEFKFHCKMPIFVARQWARHRTANINEYSLRYSEARDEFYYPDPTQIQYQSALNKQGRAGKVPKKLTDKVLQYFKEISERSFDMYQELNEAGLARELIRAILPVNLYTEWYWKNDLHNLLHFIGLRSDSHAQYEIRVYSDAMAESVKKTAPHAWESYQDYVVKGMRFSRIEQSLLERNLPDRVVDDILEDLAYQITATLNKNKPRNEPDLYPLYQKQGGADSEADFKLKWDSGEIKIGNVRELREFKQKLESLKH
;
A
#
# COMPACT_ATOMS: atom_id res chain seq x y z
N MET A 1 6.24 -7.18 31.14
CA MET A 1 5.89 -7.04 29.71
C MET A 1 4.46 -6.56 29.59
N THR A 2 4.27 -5.44 28.90
CA THR A 2 2.93 -4.92 28.60
C THR A 2 2.21 -5.93 27.70
N GLN A 3 1.01 -6.36 28.09
CA GLN A 3 0.24 -7.33 27.31
C GLN A 3 -0.16 -6.71 25.97
N ILE A 4 0.09 -7.41 24.87
CA ILE A 4 -0.37 -6.99 23.55
C ILE A 4 -1.91 -7.05 23.55
N PRO A 5 -2.62 -5.98 23.15
CA PRO A 5 -4.08 -5.99 23.08
C PRO A 5 -4.59 -7.10 22.15
N LYS A 6 -5.71 -7.74 22.51
CA LYS A 6 -6.26 -8.89 21.77
C LYS A 6 -6.70 -8.55 20.33
N ASP A 7 -7.09 -7.30 20.11
CA ASP A 7 -7.50 -6.72 18.84
C ASP A 7 -6.32 -6.14 18.02
N ALA A 8 -5.09 -6.27 18.50
CA ALA A 8 -3.90 -5.77 17.83
C ALA A 8 -3.21 -6.84 16.97
N ILE A 9 -2.58 -6.40 15.89
CA ILE A 9 -1.66 -7.21 15.10
C ILE A 9 -0.27 -7.07 15.74
N LYS A 10 0.31 -8.19 16.17
CA LYS A 10 1.67 -8.22 16.73
C LYS A 10 2.70 -7.85 15.65
N CYS A 11 3.64 -6.99 16.01
CA CYS A 11 4.75 -6.56 15.16
C CYS A 11 6.07 -6.79 15.90
N LEU A 12 7.06 -7.38 15.21
CA LEU A 12 8.37 -7.69 15.81
C LEU A 12 8.23 -8.58 17.07
N ASP A 13 9.14 -8.43 18.04
CA ASP A 13 9.17 -9.24 19.26
C ASP A 13 8.11 -8.79 20.29
N LYS A 14 7.91 -7.47 20.46
CA LYS A 14 7.02 -6.87 21.49
C LYS A 14 6.10 -5.75 20.98
N GLY A 15 6.28 -5.30 19.74
CA GLY A 15 5.48 -4.22 19.16
C GLY A 15 4.10 -4.67 18.68
N PHE A 16 3.29 -3.70 18.27
CA PHE A 16 2.00 -3.95 17.66
C PHE A 16 1.46 -2.75 16.89
N VAL A 17 0.48 -3.02 16.02
CA VAL A 17 -0.45 -2.05 15.45
C VAL A 17 -1.86 -2.45 15.86
N ARG A 18 -2.60 -1.52 16.45
CA ARG A 18 -4.01 -1.69 16.81
C ARG A 18 -4.84 -0.61 16.15
N LEU A 19 -5.83 -1.00 15.36
CA LEU A 19 -6.82 -0.06 14.86
C LEU A 19 -7.71 0.36 16.02
N VAL A 20 -7.62 1.62 16.42
CA VAL A 20 -8.41 2.17 17.54
C VAL A 20 -9.78 2.58 17.04
N ASP A 21 -9.80 3.20 15.86
CA ASP A 21 -10.98 3.82 15.29
C ASP A 21 -10.76 4.05 13.79
N SER A 22 -11.85 4.07 13.03
CA SER A 22 -11.86 4.41 11.62
C SER A 22 -13.15 5.15 11.28
N MET A 23 -13.07 6.19 10.47
CA MET A 23 -14.23 6.93 9.99
C MET A 23 -14.36 6.76 8.48
N GLY A 24 -15.54 6.32 8.04
CA GLY A 24 -15.84 6.10 6.63
C GLY A 24 -15.29 4.78 6.08
N GLY A 25 -15.27 4.69 4.75
CA GLY A 25 -14.87 3.54 3.96
C GLY A 25 -15.03 3.85 2.48
N ASP A 26 -15.18 2.83 1.64
CA ASP A 26 -15.40 3.01 0.20
C ASP A 26 -16.64 3.88 -0.11
N ASP A 27 -17.68 3.78 0.72
CA ASP A 27 -18.91 4.56 0.64
C ASP A 27 -18.69 6.06 0.87
N ALA A 28 -17.86 6.42 1.86
CA ALA A 28 -17.50 7.81 2.14
C ALA A 28 -16.73 8.45 0.97
N ILE A 29 -15.83 7.70 0.34
CA ILE A 29 -15.11 8.15 -0.87
C ILE A 29 -16.11 8.46 -2.00
N VAL A 30 -17.04 7.55 -2.24
CA VAL A 30 -18.05 7.69 -3.29
C VAL A 30 -19.01 8.84 -3.00
N GLN A 31 -19.47 8.96 -1.74
CA GLN A 31 -20.33 10.05 -1.31
C GLN A 31 -19.64 11.40 -1.55
N ALA A 32 -18.40 11.55 -1.08
CA ALA A 32 -17.63 12.77 -1.25
C ALA A 32 -17.41 13.11 -2.73
N ALA A 33 -17.07 12.12 -3.56
CA ALA A 33 -16.90 12.32 -4.98
C ALA A 33 -18.20 12.75 -5.68
N ARG A 34 -19.35 12.17 -5.29
CA ARG A 34 -20.66 12.45 -5.90
C ARG A 34 -21.25 13.81 -5.53
N VAL A 35 -20.83 14.44 -4.42
CA VAL A 35 -21.22 15.82 -4.12
C VAL A 35 -20.82 16.76 -5.26
N SER A 36 -19.69 16.48 -5.93
CA SER A 36 -19.25 17.20 -7.12
C SER A 36 -20.09 16.93 -8.38
N TYR A 37 -20.90 15.85 -8.41
CA TYR A 37 -21.65 15.41 -9.60
C TYR A 37 -23.19 15.52 -9.47
N GLY A 38 -23.72 15.97 -8.33
CA GLY A 38 -25.17 16.06 -8.09
C GLY A 38 -25.85 14.69 -7.94
N LYS A 39 -27.15 14.68 -7.59
CA LYS A 39 -27.92 13.44 -7.31
C LYS A 39 -28.09 12.60 -8.58
N GLY A 40 -27.35 11.50 -8.72
CA GLY A 40 -27.48 10.56 -9.84
C GLY A 40 -26.96 9.15 -9.57
N THR A 41 -27.90 8.21 -9.40
CA THR A 41 -27.79 6.73 -9.39
C THR A 41 -26.78 6.05 -8.44
N SER A 42 -27.32 5.35 -7.44
CA SER A 42 -26.64 4.54 -6.44
C SER A 42 -26.69 3.04 -6.79
N LYS A 43 -25.78 2.55 -7.64
CA LYS A 43 -25.54 1.11 -7.81
C LYS A 43 -24.11 0.75 -7.38
N VAL A 44 -23.96 -0.29 -6.57
CA VAL A 44 -22.66 -0.75 -6.01
C VAL A 44 -21.60 -1.05 -7.11
N SER A 45 -22.00 -1.55 -8.28
CA SER A 45 -21.07 -1.76 -9.40
C SER A 45 -20.54 -0.44 -9.99
N GLN A 46 -21.28 0.66 -9.85
CA GLN A 46 -20.83 2.00 -10.22
C GLN A 46 -19.86 2.56 -9.17
N ASP A 47 -19.99 2.17 -7.90
CA ASP A 47 -19.17 2.67 -6.79
C ASP A 47 -17.71 2.19 -6.91
N ARG A 48 -17.48 0.88 -7.09
CA ARG A 48 -16.14 0.34 -7.36
C ARG A 48 -15.53 0.97 -8.63
N GLY A 49 -16.33 1.11 -9.70
CA GLY A 49 -15.89 1.74 -10.93
C GLY A 49 -15.48 3.21 -10.75
N LEU A 50 -16.20 3.95 -9.91
CA LEU A 50 -15.88 5.33 -9.56
C LEU A 50 -14.58 5.41 -8.76
N ILE A 51 -14.41 4.60 -7.71
CA ILE A 51 -13.18 4.60 -6.89
C ILE A 51 -11.96 4.29 -7.76
N ARG A 52 -12.06 3.29 -8.64
CA ARG A 52 -11.02 2.95 -9.61
C ARG A 52 -10.69 4.13 -10.52
N TYR A 53 -11.72 4.80 -11.04
CA TYR A 53 -11.55 5.99 -11.86
C TYR A 53 -10.80 7.11 -11.11
N LEU A 54 -11.21 7.41 -9.88
CA LEU A 54 -10.59 8.44 -9.04
C LEU A 54 -9.11 8.12 -8.79
N MET A 55 -8.79 6.87 -8.40
CA MET A 55 -7.41 6.43 -8.17
C MET A 55 -6.55 6.56 -9.44
N ARG A 56 -7.06 6.06 -10.58
CA ARG A 56 -6.35 6.10 -11.87
C ARG A 56 -6.01 7.54 -12.30
N HIS A 57 -6.91 8.48 -12.04
CA HIS A 57 -6.77 9.88 -12.43
C HIS A 57 -6.20 10.77 -11.31
N ARG A 58 -5.76 10.16 -10.20
CA ARG A 58 -5.18 10.87 -9.05
C ARG A 58 -6.12 11.95 -8.48
N HIS A 59 -7.43 11.69 -8.49
CA HIS A 59 -8.40 12.48 -7.73
C HIS A 59 -8.36 12.04 -6.28
N THR A 60 -7.45 12.64 -5.49
CA THR A 60 -7.10 12.16 -4.14
C THR A 60 -8.03 12.66 -3.04
N THR A 61 -8.62 13.85 -3.20
CA THR A 61 -9.43 14.48 -2.14
C THR A 61 -10.62 13.65 -1.63
N PRO A 62 -11.32 12.83 -2.43
CA PRO A 62 -12.36 11.95 -1.89
C PRO A 62 -11.80 10.85 -0.97
N PHE A 63 -10.54 10.43 -1.17
CA PHE A 63 -9.88 9.46 -0.28
C PHE A 63 -9.51 10.07 1.06
N GLU A 64 -9.30 11.40 1.13
CA GLU A 64 -9.00 12.11 2.38
C GLU A 64 -10.21 12.14 3.36
N MET A 65 -11.40 11.75 2.89
CA MET A 65 -12.62 11.67 3.72
C MET A 65 -12.72 10.38 4.54
N VAL A 66 -11.78 9.45 4.36
CA VAL A 66 -11.67 8.24 5.17
C VAL A 66 -10.49 8.41 6.12
N GLU A 67 -10.71 8.23 7.42
CA GLU A 67 -9.71 8.48 8.46
C GLU A 67 -9.44 7.21 9.28
N PHE A 68 -8.18 7.04 9.68
CA PHE A 68 -7.74 5.93 10.52
C PHE A 68 -7.01 6.45 11.75
N LYS A 69 -7.29 5.87 12.92
CA LYS A 69 -6.57 6.13 14.17
C LYS A 69 -6.00 4.82 14.68
N PHE A 70 -4.67 4.78 14.80
CA PHE A 70 -3.95 3.62 15.29
C PHE A 70 -3.32 3.88 16.65
N HIS A 71 -3.27 2.84 17.48
CA HIS A 71 -2.41 2.77 18.65
C HIS A 71 -1.27 1.83 18.29
N CYS A 72 -0.05 2.35 18.28
CA CYS A 72 1.12 1.61 17.84
C CYS A 72 2.15 1.57 18.95
N LYS A 73 2.86 0.45 19.04
CA LYS A 73 4.03 0.27 19.90
C LYS A 73 5.20 -0.15 19.04
N MET A 74 6.27 0.64 18.99
CA MET A 74 7.43 0.42 18.13
C MET A 74 8.74 0.86 18.78
N PRO A 75 9.90 0.41 18.29
CA PRO A 75 11.18 0.96 18.71
C PRO A 75 11.34 2.43 18.27
N ILE A 76 12.06 3.24 19.05
CA ILE A 76 12.29 4.66 18.75
C ILE A 76 12.91 4.86 17.35
N PHE A 77 13.84 3.99 16.91
CA PHE A 77 14.42 4.11 15.57
C PHE A 77 13.40 3.89 14.44
N VAL A 78 12.33 3.13 14.68
CA VAL A 78 11.19 2.97 13.76
C VAL A 78 10.29 4.21 13.82
N ALA A 79 9.97 4.67 15.03
CA ALA A 79 9.15 5.87 15.24
C ALA A 79 9.74 7.10 14.51
N ARG A 80 11.08 7.27 14.55
CA ARG A 80 11.78 8.37 13.85
C ARG A 80 11.62 8.35 12.33
N GLN A 81 11.52 7.18 11.71
CA GLN A 81 11.25 7.05 10.27
C GLN A 81 9.79 7.31 9.94
N TRP A 82 8.90 6.85 10.83
CA TRP A 82 7.47 7.00 10.69
C TRP A 82 7.04 8.47 10.87
N ALA A 83 7.61 9.20 11.83
CA ALA A 83 7.32 10.62 12.08
C ALA A 83 7.69 11.56 10.91
N ARG A 84 8.41 11.08 9.89
CA ARG A 84 8.69 11.85 8.66
C ARG A 84 7.44 12.07 7.79
N HIS A 85 6.37 11.32 8.06
CA HIS A 85 5.07 11.45 7.39
C HIS A 85 4.22 12.54 8.05
N ARG A 86 4.48 13.78 7.64
CA ARG A 86 4.05 15.03 8.30
C ARG A 86 2.55 15.34 8.23
N THR A 87 1.79 14.63 7.41
CA THR A 87 0.33 14.87 7.27
C THR A 87 -0.46 14.23 8.41
N ALA A 88 0.15 13.33 9.17
CA ALA A 88 -0.49 12.64 10.27
C ALA A 88 -0.47 13.47 11.56
N ASN A 89 -1.45 13.22 12.43
CA ASN A 89 -1.45 13.69 13.81
C ASN A 89 -0.86 12.62 14.73
N ILE A 90 0.08 13.00 15.59
CA ILE A 90 0.82 12.07 16.45
C ILE A 90 0.73 12.55 17.90
N ASN A 91 0.46 11.62 18.82
CA ASN A 91 0.63 11.85 20.25
C ASN A 91 1.41 10.68 20.86
N GLU A 92 2.64 10.93 21.32
CA GLU A 92 3.60 9.91 21.75
C GLU A 92 3.77 9.89 23.27
N TYR A 93 4.02 8.70 23.82
CA TYR A 93 4.42 8.50 25.20
C TYR A 93 5.70 9.30 25.52
N SER A 94 5.59 10.23 26.47
CA SER A 94 6.69 11.14 26.79
C SER A 94 7.52 10.64 27.97
N LEU A 95 8.78 10.30 27.70
CA LEU A 95 9.80 10.03 28.71
C LEU A 95 10.25 11.29 29.49
N ARG A 96 9.58 12.45 29.31
CA ARG A 96 9.78 13.66 30.14
C ARG A 96 8.97 13.56 31.42
N TYR A 97 7.75 13.07 31.30
CA TYR A 97 6.79 13.01 32.38
C TYR A 97 6.72 11.61 33.00
N SER A 98 6.92 10.59 32.18
CA SER A 98 6.75 9.20 32.56
C SER A 98 8.07 8.45 32.59
N GLU A 99 8.11 7.35 33.34
CA GLU A 99 9.26 6.47 33.42
C GLU A 99 9.40 5.62 32.16
N ALA A 100 10.65 5.32 31.80
CA ALA A 100 10.93 4.36 30.74
C ALA A 100 10.51 2.95 31.18
N ARG A 101 9.92 2.21 30.25
CA ARG A 101 9.56 0.80 30.47
C ARG A 101 10.74 -0.07 30.02
N ASP A 102 11.03 -1.14 30.75
CA ASP A 102 12.05 -2.14 30.36
C ASP A 102 11.56 -3.00 29.18
N GLU A 103 11.45 -2.35 28.02
CA GLU A 103 10.94 -2.96 26.80
C GLU A 103 11.80 -2.51 25.63
N PHE A 104 12.74 -3.38 25.26
CA PHE A 104 13.65 -3.16 24.15
C PHE A 104 13.37 -4.13 23.01
N TYR A 105 13.65 -3.69 21.78
CA TYR A 105 13.62 -4.55 20.60
C TYR A 105 14.85 -5.44 20.53
N TYR A 106 14.58 -6.73 20.39
CA TYR A 106 15.58 -7.75 20.04
C TYR A 106 15.27 -8.29 18.64
N PRO A 107 16.23 -8.25 17.70
CA PRO A 107 16.00 -8.70 16.35
C PRO A 107 15.81 -10.21 16.28
N ASP A 108 14.93 -10.64 15.38
CA ASP A 108 14.84 -12.06 15.01
C ASP A 108 16.18 -12.49 14.36
N PRO A 109 16.78 -13.63 14.76
CA PRO A 109 18.05 -14.10 14.20
C PRO A 109 18.07 -14.21 12.67
N THR A 110 16.93 -14.53 12.04
CA THR A 110 16.77 -14.63 10.57
C THR A 110 16.87 -13.28 9.86
N GLN A 111 16.66 -12.21 10.63
CA GLN A 111 16.71 -10.83 10.17
C GLN A 111 18.10 -10.20 10.36
N ILE A 112 19.05 -10.91 10.97
CA ILE A 112 20.46 -10.47 11.05
C ILE A 112 21.17 -10.93 9.77
N GLN A 113 21.44 -9.97 8.89
CA GLN A 113 22.00 -10.19 7.56
C GLN A 113 23.13 -9.18 7.30
N TYR A 114 23.95 -9.43 6.28
CA TYR A 114 24.95 -8.45 5.86
C TYR A 114 24.29 -7.24 5.19
N GLN A 115 25.06 -6.16 5.04
CA GLN A 115 24.65 -5.02 4.24
C GLN A 115 24.47 -5.45 2.77
N SER A 116 23.35 -5.06 2.15
CA SER A 116 23.16 -5.33 0.72
C SER A 116 24.09 -4.47 -0.13
N ALA A 117 24.74 -5.09 -1.11
CA ALA A 117 25.62 -4.41 -2.06
C ALA A 117 24.84 -3.56 -3.09
N LEU A 118 23.61 -3.99 -3.44
CA LEU A 118 22.74 -3.31 -4.39
C LEU A 118 21.88 -2.24 -3.69
N ASN A 119 21.33 -2.58 -2.54
CA ASN A 119 20.52 -1.67 -1.74
C ASN A 119 21.31 -1.22 -0.50
N LYS A 120 21.95 -0.06 -0.57
CA LYS A 120 22.70 0.51 0.56
C LYS A 120 21.85 0.84 1.81
N GLN A 121 20.52 0.75 1.72
CA GLN A 121 19.59 0.92 2.84
C GLN A 121 19.04 -0.42 3.36
N GLY A 122 19.34 -1.53 2.68
CA GLY A 122 18.79 -2.84 2.96
C GLY A 122 19.84 -3.85 3.40
N ARG A 123 19.35 -5.00 3.84
CA ARG A 123 20.17 -6.13 4.26
C ARG A 123 20.00 -7.31 3.30
N ALA A 124 21.05 -8.12 3.15
CA ALA A 124 21.06 -9.30 2.29
C ALA A 124 22.12 -10.32 2.75
N GLY A 125 21.91 -11.59 2.37
CA GLY A 125 22.87 -12.66 2.64
C GLY A 125 22.77 -13.23 4.05
N LYS A 126 23.46 -14.36 4.27
CA LYS A 126 23.46 -15.08 5.55
C LYS A 126 24.65 -14.71 6.41
N VAL A 127 24.42 -14.46 7.69
CA VAL A 127 25.46 -14.22 8.68
C VAL A 127 25.74 -15.51 9.46
N PRO A 128 27.01 -15.90 9.69
CA PRO A 128 27.34 -17.07 10.49
C PRO A 128 26.79 -16.97 11.91
N LYS A 129 26.33 -18.11 12.47
CA LYS A 129 25.71 -18.17 13.81
C LYS A 129 26.51 -17.46 14.88
N LYS A 130 27.85 -17.62 14.89
CA LYS A 130 28.75 -16.97 15.85
C LYS A 130 28.62 -15.43 15.86
N LEU A 131 28.45 -14.82 14.69
CA LEU A 131 28.27 -13.37 14.58
C LEU A 131 26.83 -12.96 14.91
N THR A 132 25.83 -13.73 14.50
CA THR A 132 24.43 -13.52 14.87
C THR A 132 24.25 -13.55 16.39
N ASP A 133 24.81 -14.56 17.06
CA ASP A 133 24.79 -14.71 18.52
C ASP A 133 25.46 -13.50 19.20
N LYS A 134 26.57 -13.01 18.64
CA LYS A 134 27.27 -11.81 19.13
C LYS A 134 26.41 -10.54 19.01
N VAL A 135 25.69 -10.37 17.91
CA VAL A 135 24.75 -9.24 17.73
C VAL A 135 23.66 -9.29 18.79
N LEU A 136 23.04 -10.46 18.99
CA LEU A 136 21.98 -10.64 19.99
C LEU A 136 22.50 -10.37 21.41
N GLN A 137 23.70 -10.85 21.73
CA GLN A 137 24.37 -10.57 23.00
C GLN A 137 24.54 -9.07 23.23
N TYR A 138 25.05 -8.33 22.24
CA TYR A 138 25.25 -6.88 22.39
C TYR A 138 23.94 -6.08 22.48
N PHE A 139 22.90 -6.49 21.74
CA PHE A 139 21.58 -5.89 21.91
C PHE A 139 21.05 -6.09 23.34
N LYS A 140 21.25 -7.28 23.91
CA LYS A 140 20.87 -7.58 25.29
C LYS A 140 21.70 -6.76 26.30
N GLU A 141 23.02 -6.82 26.19
CA GLU A 141 23.95 -6.15 27.10
C GLU A 141 23.71 -4.64 27.16
N ILE A 142 23.57 -3.97 26.01
CA ILE A 142 23.33 -2.53 25.99
C ILE A 142 21.96 -2.17 26.57
N SER A 143 20.93 -2.98 26.31
CA SER A 143 19.57 -2.75 26.79
C SER A 143 19.52 -2.87 28.31
N GLU A 144 20.03 -3.96 28.88
CA GLU A 144 20.06 -4.21 30.32
C GLU A 144 20.90 -3.14 31.04
N ARG A 145 22.15 -2.93 30.61
CA ARG A 145 23.06 -1.99 31.27
C ARG A 145 22.55 -0.54 31.21
N SER A 146 22.02 -0.10 30.06
CA SER A 146 21.50 1.26 29.95
C SER A 146 20.24 1.47 30.79
N PHE A 147 19.42 0.43 30.96
CA PHE A 147 18.23 0.49 31.80
C PHE A 147 18.59 0.50 33.28
N ASP A 148 19.55 -0.32 33.73
CA ASP A 148 20.05 -0.31 35.11
C ASP A 148 20.60 1.07 35.49
N MET A 149 21.44 1.66 34.62
CA MET A 149 21.96 3.02 34.80
C MET A 149 20.82 4.06 34.84
N TYR A 150 19.79 3.90 34.01
CA TYR A 150 18.65 4.80 34.02
C TYR A 150 17.85 4.69 35.31
N GLN A 151 17.61 3.48 35.81
CA GLN A 151 16.89 3.24 37.05
C GLN A 151 17.63 3.81 38.26
N GLU A 152 18.94 3.56 38.37
CA GLU A 152 19.78 4.14 39.43
C GLU A 152 19.65 5.67 39.49
N LEU A 153 19.74 6.34 38.33
CA LEU A 153 19.62 7.79 38.24
C LEU A 153 18.19 8.29 38.49
N ASN A 154 17.17 7.53 38.08
CA ASN A 154 15.76 7.85 38.32
C ASN A 154 15.40 7.72 39.81
N GLU A 155 15.88 6.67 40.48
CA GLU A 155 15.75 6.46 41.93
C GLU A 155 16.47 7.54 42.74
N ALA A 156 17.62 8.02 42.24
CA ALA A 156 18.32 9.18 42.81
C ALA A 156 17.57 10.52 42.61
N GLY A 157 16.42 10.53 41.93
CA GLY A 157 15.57 11.71 41.75
C GLY A 157 16.05 12.68 40.68
N LEU A 158 16.96 12.27 39.79
CA LEU A 158 17.43 13.12 38.70
C LEU A 158 16.33 13.36 37.66
N ALA A 159 16.40 14.51 37.00
CA ALA A 159 15.39 14.90 36.02
C ALA A 159 15.30 13.88 34.86
N ARG A 160 14.13 13.21 34.76
CA ARG A 160 13.81 12.22 33.72
C ARG A 160 14.13 12.70 32.32
N GLU A 161 13.97 14.01 32.08
CA GLU A 161 14.21 14.57 30.75
C GLU A 161 15.65 14.58 30.27
N LEU A 162 16.59 14.59 31.21
CA LEU A 162 18.01 14.48 30.94
C LEU A 162 18.43 13.01 30.90
N ILE A 163 18.12 12.26 31.95
CA ILE A 163 18.69 10.91 32.17
C ILE A 163 18.23 9.90 31.11
N ARG A 164 17.03 10.06 30.52
CA ARG A 164 16.58 9.20 29.41
C ARG A 164 17.51 9.20 28.20
N ALA A 165 18.37 10.20 28.06
CA ALA A 165 19.25 10.34 26.89
C ALA A 165 20.30 9.22 26.80
N ILE A 166 20.52 8.48 27.88
CA ILE A 166 21.41 7.30 27.90
C ILE A 166 20.74 6.05 27.31
N LEU A 167 19.41 6.05 27.19
CA LEU A 167 18.67 4.90 26.69
C LEU A 167 18.85 4.75 25.17
N PRO A 168 19.11 3.53 24.67
CA PRO A 168 19.34 3.29 23.26
C PRO A 168 18.05 3.40 22.44
N VAL A 169 18.21 3.67 21.13
CA VAL A 169 17.09 3.87 20.21
C VAL A 169 16.27 2.60 19.91
N ASN A 170 16.69 1.42 20.38
CA ASN A 170 15.90 0.18 20.31
C ASN A 170 14.87 0.05 21.46
N LEU A 171 14.83 1.00 22.40
CA LEU A 171 13.75 1.12 23.38
C LEU A 171 12.39 1.30 22.68
N TYR A 172 11.36 0.62 23.17
CA TYR A 172 10.00 0.78 22.68
C TYR A 172 9.36 2.08 23.17
N THR A 173 8.63 2.73 22.28
CA THR A 173 7.71 3.84 22.53
C THR A 173 6.32 3.43 22.08
N GLU A 174 5.31 4.20 22.49
CA GLU A 174 3.92 4.01 22.13
C GLU A 174 3.32 5.34 21.68
N TRP A 175 2.46 5.31 20.67
CA TRP A 175 1.75 6.51 20.25
C TRP A 175 0.35 6.24 19.74
N TYR A 176 -0.45 7.30 19.71
CA TYR A 176 -1.58 7.38 18.80
C TYR A 176 -1.15 8.09 17.52
N TRP A 177 -1.51 7.50 16.39
CA TRP A 177 -1.23 8.03 15.05
C TRP A 177 -2.52 8.06 14.25
N LYS A 178 -2.96 9.25 13.83
CA LYS A 178 -4.16 9.46 13.03
C LYS A 178 -3.79 10.04 11.67
N ASN A 179 -4.36 9.49 10.59
CA ASN A 179 -4.15 9.99 9.23
C ASN A 179 -5.32 9.58 8.33
N ASP A 180 -5.52 10.35 7.26
CA ASP A 180 -6.49 10.00 6.23
C ASP A 180 -5.98 8.88 5.30
N LEU A 181 -6.89 8.26 4.54
CA LEU A 181 -6.59 7.13 3.68
C LEU A 181 -5.64 7.49 2.53
N HIS A 182 -5.72 8.69 1.94
CA HIS A 182 -4.80 9.07 0.87
C HIS A 182 -3.35 9.05 1.37
N ASN A 183 -3.11 9.71 2.51
CA ASN A 183 -1.79 9.80 3.11
C ASN A 183 -1.35 8.48 3.76
N LEU A 184 -2.27 7.67 4.27
CA LEU A 184 -1.97 6.31 4.75
C LEU A 184 -1.57 5.38 3.60
N LEU A 185 -2.24 5.45 2.44
CA LEU A 185 -1.82 4.70 1.26
C LEU A 185 -0.43 5.13 0.80
N HIS A 186 -0.13 6.44 0.82
CA HIS A 186 1.22 6.94 0.55
C HIS A 186 2.26 6.39 1.53
N PHE A 187 1.95 6.39 2.84
CA PHE A 187 2.79 5.77 3.87
C PHE A 187 3.05 4.30 3.54
N ILE A 188 2.01 3.52 3.25
CA ILE A 188 2.11 2.10 2.94
C ILE A 188 2.96 1.87 1.70
N GLY A 189 2.77 2.67 0.64
CA GLY A 189 3.58 2.59 -0.58
C GLY A 189 5.07 2.77 -0.34
N LEU A 190 5.45 3.74 0.50
CA LEU A 190 6.85 4.00 0.82
C LEU A 190 7.43 3.04 1.85
N ARG A 191 6.60 2.50 2.76
CA ARG A 191 7.07 1.75 3.91
C ARG A 191 6.89 0.25 3.81
N SER A 192 6.05 -0.26 2.91
CA SER A 192 6.00 -1.69 2.54
C SER A 192 6.96 -2.04 1.39
N ASP A 193 7.61 -1.04 0.77
CA ASP A 193 8.59 -1.25 -0.28
C ASP A 193 9.83 -2.02 0.24
N SER A 194 10.40 -2.88 -0.60
CA SER A 194 11.56 -3.72 -0.24
C SER A 194 12.82 -2.92 0.11
N HIS A 195 12.91 -1.65 -0.31
CA HIS A 195 13.99 -0.75 0.06
C HIS A 195 13.84 -0.14 1.44
N ALA A 196 12.63 -0.12 2.01
CA ALA A 196 12.42 0.33 3.36
C ALA A 196 13.03 -0.67 4.35
N GLN A 197 13.48 -0.15 5.49
CA GLN A 197 13.96 -0.98 6.60
C GLN A 197 12.88 -2.00 6.99
N TYR A 198 13.28 -3.27 7.16
CA TYR A 198 12.34 -4.34 7.48
C TYR A 198 11.45 -4.01 8.69
N GLU A 199 12.02 -3.42 9.73
CA GLU A 199 11.27 -3.20 10.95
C GLU A 199 10.08 -2.28 10.72
N ILE A 200 10.19 -1.20 9.92
CA ILE A 200 9.04 -0.34 9.59
C ILE A 200 8.08 -1.00 8.58
N ARG A 201 8.58 -1.88 7.70
CA ARG A 201 7.72 -2.68 6.80
C ARG A 201 6.73 -3.53 7.56
N VAL A 202 7.16 -4.18 8.64
CA VAL A 202 6.27 -5.01 9.48
C VAL A 202 5.09 -4.20 10.03
N TYR A 203 5.29 -2.94 10.42
CA TYR A 203 4.19 -2.06 10.85
C TYR A 203 3.31 -1.61 9.68
N SER A 204 3.94 -1.24 8.56
CA SER A 204 3.23 -0.85 7.33
C SER A 204 2.29 -1.94 6.82
N ASP A 205 2.78 -3.19 6.78
CA ASP A 205 2.00 -4.35 6.34
C ASP A 205 0.84 -4.65 7.31
N ALA A 206 1.05 -4.49 8.61
CA ALA A 206 -0.03 -4.61 9.60
C ALA A 206 -1.12 -3.53 9.44
N MET A 207 -0.74 -2.30 9.09
CA MET A 207 -1.70 -1.23 8.79
C MET A 207 -2.45 -1.48 7.49
N ALA A 208 -1.78 -2.05 6.47
CA ALA A 208 -2.41 -2.42 5.21
C ALA A 208 -3.58 -3.41 5.40
N GLU A 209 -3.47 -4.34 6.35
CA GLU A 209 -4.57 -5.24 6.70
C GLU A 209 -5.80 -4.50 7.25
N SER A 210 -5.60 -3.39 7.97
CA SER A 210 -6.70 -2.54 8.45
C SER A 210 -7.36 -1.76 7.30
N VAL A 211 -6.55 -1.24 6.37
CA VAL A 211 -7.04 -0.55 5.16
C VAL A 211 -7.84 -1.49 4.28
N LYS A 212 -7.32 -2.70 4.01
CA LYS A 212 -7.98 -3.72 3.19
C LYS A 212 -9.35 -4.12 3.74
N LYS A 213 -9.52 -4.13 5.06
CA LYS A 213 -10.81 -4.42 5.71
C LYS A 213 -11.79 -3.25 5.65
N THR A 214 -11.29 -2.02 5.78
CA THR A 214 -12.13 -0.81 5.92
C THR A 214 -12.54 -0.22 4.56
N ALA A 215 -11.64 -0.25 3.57
CA ALA A 215 -11.86 0.30 2.23
C ALA A 215 -11.29 -0.67 1.16
N PRO A 216 -11.90 -1.86 0.98
CA PRO A 216 -11.40 -2.90 0.09
C PRO A 216 -11.28 -2.48 -1.38
N HIS A 217 -12.20 -1.66 -1.90
CA HIS A 217 -12.14 -1.21 -3.30
C HIS A 217 -11.08 -0.12 -3.50
N ALA A 218 -10.89 0.77 -2.53
CA ALA A 218 -9.77 1.71 -2.53
C ALA A 218 -8.43 0.96 -2.46
N TRP A 219 -8.32 -0.06 -1.60
CA TRP A 219 -7.14 -0.91 -1.51
C TRP A 219 -6.84 -1.64 -2.82
N GLU A 220 -7.84 -2.29 -3.41
CA GLU A 220 -7.72 -2.96 -4.71
C GLU A 220 -7.24 -2.00 -5.80
N SER A 221 -7.86 -0.82 -5.88
CA SER A 221 -7.49 0.22 -6.85
C SER A 221 -6.05 0.71 -6.63
N TYR A 222 -5.64 0.90 -5.37
CA TYR A 222 -4.28 1.29 -5.03
C TYR A 222 -3.27 0.23 -5.47
N GLN A 223 -3.55 -1.04 -5.23
CA GLN A 223 -2.71 -2.16 -5.65
C GLN A 223 -2.55 -2.19 -7.17
N ASP A 224 -3.64 -2.04 -7.91
CA ASP A 224 -3.62 -2.12 -9.38
C ASP A 224 -2.92 -0.94 -10.04
N TYR A 225 -3.22 0.29 -9.62
CA TYR A 225 -2.76 1.50 -10.33
C TYR A 225 -1.48 2.11 -9.78
N VAL A 226 -1.20 1.91 -8.49
CA VAL A 226 -0.06 2.57 -7.82
C VAL A 226 1.06 1.59 -7.51
N VAL A 227 0.75 0.41 -6.99
CA VAL A 227 1.78 -0.58 -6.58
C VAL A 227 2.22 -1.45 -7.76
N LYS A 228 1.27 -2.07 -8.46
CA LYS A 228 1.54 -2.98 -9.58
C LYS A 228 1.55 -2.27 -10.94
N GLY A 229 1.06 -1.03 -10.98
CA GLY A 229 1.06 -0.21 -12.18
C GLY A 229 2.46 0.21 -12.59
N MET A 230 2.75 0.22 -13.89
CA MET A 230 4.01 0.70 -14.43
C MET A 230 3.91 2.19 -14.78
N ARG A 231 4.91 2.97 -14.36
CA ARG A 231 5.06 4.37 -14.76
C ARG A 231 6.28 4.49 -15.66
N PHE A 232 6.09 5.01 -16.85
CA PHE A 232 7.18 5.33 -17.76
C PHE A 232 7.54 6.80 -17.61
N SER A 233 8.84 7.08 -17.51
CA SER A 233 9.38 8.40 -17.81
C SER A 233 9.17 8.72 -19.30
N ARG A 234 9.29 10.00 -19.65
CA ARG A 234 9.23 10.43 -21.05
C ARG A 234 10.20 9.65 -21.95
N ILE A 235 11.39 9.34 -21.44
CA ILE A 235 12.44 8.66 -22.21
C ILE A 235 12.05 7.20 -22.47
N GLU A 236 11.59 6.48 -21.43
CA GLU A 236 11.13 5.10 -21.56
C GLU A 236 9.91 5.02 -22.49
N GLN A 237 8.99 5.99 -22.39
CA GLN A 237 7.82 6.06 -23.27
C GLN A 237 8.23 6.25 -24.74
N SER A 238 9.15 7.17 -25.03
CA SER A 238 9.63 7.38 -26.42
C SER A 238 10.36 6.17 -27.01
N LEU A 239 10.99 5.34 -26.17
CA LEU A 239 11.57 4.08 -26.64
C LEU A 239 10.48 3.07 -27.03
N LEU A 240 9.37 3.01 -26.30
CA LEU A 240 8.23 2.17 -26.68
C LEU A 240 7.60 2.67 -27.98
N GLU A 241 7.29 3.97 -28.08
CA GLU A 241 6.68 4.57 -29.28
C GLU A 241 7.48 4.27 -30.56
N ARG A 242 8.81 4.43 -30.52
CA ARG A 242 9.66 4.22 -31.71
C ARG A 242 9.85 2.77 -32.12
N ASN A 243 9.76 1.84 -31.18
CA ASN A 243 10.16 0.44 -31.40
C ASN A 243 8.99 -0.54 -31.37
N LEU A 244 7.78 -0.11 -31.00
CA LEU A 244 6.60 -0.97 -30.98
C LEU A 244 6.01 -1.06 -32.38
N PRO A 245 6.04 -2.24 -33.05
CA PRO A 245 5.51 -2.36 -34.41
C PRO A 245 4.00 -2.17 -34.44
N ASP A 246 3.47 -1.48 -35.45
CA ASP A 246 2.02 -1.24 -35.59
C ASP A 246 1.20 -2.52 -35.55
N ARG A 247 1.71 -3.60 -36.16
CA ARG A 247 1.07 -4.92 -36.11
C ARG A 247 0.81 -5.41 -34.68
N VAL A 248 1.76 -5.20 -33.76
CA VAL A 248 1.58 -5.60 -32.36
C VAL A 248 0.50 -4.73 -31.69
N VAL A 249 0.47 -3.44 -32.03
CA VAL A 249 -0.58 -2.53 -31.55
C VAL A 249 -1.94 -2.96 -32.09
N ASP A 250 -2.05 -3.31 -33.37
CA ASP A 250 -3.26 -3.84 -34.02
C ASP A 250 -3.76 -5.11 -33.33
N ASP A 251 -2.89 -6.09 -33.11
CA ASP A 251 -3.23 -7.35 -32.44
C ASP A 251 -3.84 -7.08 -31.04
N ILE A 252 -3.26 -6.13 -30.28
CA ILE A 252 -3.78 -5.76 -28.95
C ILE A 252 -5.11 -4.99 -29.06
N LEU A 253 -5.25 -4.08 -30.04
CA LEU A 253 -6.49 -3.32 -30.26
C LEU A 253 -7.65 -4.25 -30.61
N GLU A 254 -7.37 -5.30 -31.39
CA GLU A 254 -8.32 -6.35 -31.74
C GLU A 254 -8.79 -7.11 -30.50
N ASP A 255 -7.84 -7.57 -29.66
CA ASP A 255 -8.15 -8.19 -28.37
C ASP A 255 -9.00 -7.27 -27.48
N LEU A 256 -8.70 -5.97 -27.42
CA LEU A 256 -9.49 -5.01 -26.66
C LEU A 256 -10.92 -4.88 -27.20
N ALA A 257 -11.12 -4.92 -28.53
CA ALA A 257 -12.44 -4.90 -29.12
C ALA A 257 -13.27 -6.13 -28.69
N TYR A 258 -12.67 -7.32 -28.66
CA TYR A 258 -13.31 -8.53 -28.12
C TYR A 258 -13.67 -8.36 -26.64
N GLN A 259 -12.71 -7.95 -25.80
CA GLN A 259 -12.92 -7.82 -24.36
C GLN A 259 -14.01 -6.78 -24.03
N ILE A 260 -14.02 -5.64 -24.71
CA ILE A 260 -15.05 -4.61 -24.52
C ILE A 260 -16.43 -5.16 -24.93
N THR A 261 -16.51 -5.87 -26.07
CA THR A 261 -17.75 -6.47 -26.57
C THR A 261 -18.28 -7.53 -25.59
N ALA A 262 -17.43 -8.45 -25.15
CA ALA A 262 -17.77 -9.47 -24.14
C ALA A 262 -18.24 -8.84 -22.83
N THR A 263 -17.55 -7.80 -22.36
CA THR A 263 -17.92 -7.09 -21.13
C THR A 263 -19.27 -6.37 -21.27
N LEU A 264 -19.50 -5.69 -22.40
CA LEU A 264 -20.77 -5.02 -22.68
C LEU A 264 -21.92 -6.02 -22.80
N ASN A 265 -21.68 -7.19 -23.39
CA ASN A 265 -22.66 -8.27 -23.48
C ASN A 265 -22.97 -8.86 -22.11
N LYS A 266 -21.95 -9.10 -21.27
CA LYS A 266 -22.17 -9.56 -19.89
C LYS A 266 -23.00 -8.58 -19.07
N ASN A 267 -22.75 -7.28 -19.22
CA ASN A 267 -23.47 -6.23 -18.48
C ASN A 267 -24.91 -6.05 -18.96
N LYS A 268 -25.14 -6.22 -20.26
CA LYS A 268 -26.47 -6.18 -20.88
C LYS A 268 -26.48 -7.20 -22.03
N PRO A 269 -27.01 -8.42 -21.78
CA PRO A 269 -27.06 -9.48 -22.77
C PRO A 269 -27.75 -9.03 -24.05
N ARG A 270 -27.19 -9.44 -25.18
CA ARG A 270 -27.67 -9.17 -26.54
C ARG A 270 -27.90 -10.47 -27.28
N ASN A 271 -28.70 -10.41 -28.34
CA ASN A 271 -28.89 -11.55 -29.23
C ASN A 271 -27.61 -11.77 -30.04
N GLU A 272 -27.39 -13.02 -30.45
CA GLU A 272 -26.21 -13.43 -31.21
C GLU A 272 -25.95 -12.59 -32.48
N PRO A 273 -26.97 -12.22 -33.29
CA PRO A 273 -26.76 -11.38 -34.46
C PRO A 273 -26.27 -9.95 -34.15
N ASP A 274 -26.46 -9.48 -32.92
CA ASP A 274 -26.07 -8.13 -32.50
C ASP A 274 -24.62 -8.05 -32.00
N LEU A 275 -23.96 -9.20 -31.81
CA LEU A 275 -22.61 -9.27 -31.23
C LEU A 275 -21.52 -8.81 -32.20
N TYR A 276 -21.56 -9.28 -33.45
CA TYR A 276 -20.58 -8.87 -34.47
C TYR A 276 -20.70 -7.37 -34.84
N PRO A 277 -21.89 -6.79 -35.03
CA PRO A 277 -22.03 -5.34 -35.20
C PRO A 277 -21.54 -4.54 -33.98
N LEU A 278 -21.76 -5.04 -32.76
CA LEU A 278 -21.22 -4.41 -31.55
C LEU A 278 -19.69 -4.42 -31.52
N TYR A 279 -19.11 -5.55 -31.92
CA TYR A 279 -17.68 -5.75 -32.05
C TYR A 279 -17.03 -4.78 -33.03
N GLN A 280 -17.58 -4.68 -34.24
CA GLN A 280 -17.15 -3.69 -35.24
C GLN A 280 -17.26 -2.27 -34.70
N LYS A 281 -18.33 -1.96 -33.96
CA LYS A 281 -18.49 -0.65 -33.30
C LYS A 281 -17.42 -0.37 -32.23
N GLN A 282 -16.80 -1.39 -31.63
CA GLN A 282 -15.66 -1.21 -30.74
C GLN A 282 -14.32 -1.09 -31.50
N GLY A 283 -14.35 -1.21 -32.83
CA GLY A 283 -13.22 -1.06 -33.74
C GLY A 283 -12.47 -2.36 -34.03
N GLY A 284 -13.13 -3.51 -33.89
CA GLY A 284 -12.59 -4.78 -34.35
C GLY A 284 -12.60 -4.91 -35.88
N ALA A 285 -11.59 -5.54 -36.44
CA ALA A 285 -11.34 -5.66 -37.87
C ALA A 285 -11.49 -7.09 -38.43
N ASP A 286 -11.59 -8.10 -37.57
CA ASP A 286 -11.75 -9.51 -37.91
C ASP A 286 -13.00 -9.76 -38.75
N SER A 287 -12.91 -10.77 -39.62
CA SER A 287 -14.05 -11.24 -40.38
C SER A 287 -15.12 -11.81 -39.44
N GLU A 288 -16.38 -11.86 -39.88
CA GLU A 288 -17.45 -12.44 -39.05
C GLU A 288 -17.18 -13.91 -38.70
N ALA A 289 -16.51 -14.65 -39.59
CA ALA A 289 -16.14 -16.04 -39.35
C ALA A 289 -15.08 -16.17 -38.24
N ASP A 290 -14.03 -15.34 -38.29
CA ASP A 290 -12.97 -15.31 -37.28
C ASP A 290 -13.48 -14.83 -35.93
N PHE A 291 -14.36 -13.81 -35.96
CA PHE A 291 -15.06 -13.33 -34.77
C PHE A 291 -15.83 -14.45 -34.08
N LYS A 292 -16.66 -15.19 -34.82
CA LYS A 292 -17.44 -16.31 -34.26
C LYS A 292 -16.53 -17.38 -33.68
N LEU A 293 -15.48 -17.77 -34.41
CA LEU A 293 -14.52 -18.78 -33.94
C LEU A 293 -13.88 -18.39 -32.61
N LYS A 294 -13.41 -17.14 -32.49
CA LYS A 294 -12.80 -16.64 -31.26
C LYS A 294 -13.83 -16.41 -30.15
N TRP A 295 -15.02 -15.93 -30.49
CA TRP A 295 -16.11 -15.72 -29.52
C TRP A 295 -16.58 -17.03 -28.89
N ASP A 296 -16.78 -18.07 -29.71
CA ASP A 296 -17.28 -19.38 -29.30
C ASP A 296 -16.23 -20.18 -28.52
N SER A 297 -14.94 -19.84 -28.63
CA SER A 297 -13.89 -20.42 -27.79
C SER A 297 -14.14 -20.19 -26.29
N GLY A 298 -14.88 -19.14 -25.93
CA GLY A 298 -15.15 -18.76 -24.53
C GLY A 298 -13.94 -18.23 -23.76
N GLU A 299 -12.79 -18.02 -24.43
CA GLU A 299 -11.54 -17.59 -23.78
C GLU A 299 -11.44 -16.07 -23.59
N ILE A 300 -12.43 -15.30 -24.05
CA ILE A 300 -12.41 -13.84 -23.99
C ILE A 300 -12.60 -13.37 -22.53
N LYS A 301 -11.55 -12.74 -22.01
CA LYS A 301 -11.59 -12.13 -20.67
C LYS A 301 -12.44 -10.86 -20.68
N ILE A 302 -13.24 -10.69 -19.64
CA ILE A 302 -13.98 -9.45 -19.37
C ILE A 302 -13.15 -8.48 -18.53
N GLY A 303 -13.47 -7.19 -18.58
CA GLY A 303 -12.77 -6.17 -17.82
C GLY A 303 -13.67 -4.99 -17.46
N ASN A 304 -13.05 -3.84 -17.12
CA ASN A 304 -13.78 -2.58 -16.97
C ASN A 304 -13.81 -1.85 -18.31
N VAL A 305 -15.01 -1.68 -18.90
CA VAL A 305 -15.20 -1.04 -20.22
C VAL A 305 -14.51 0.32 -20.32
N ARG A 306 -14.61 1.15 -19.28
CA ARG A 306 -13.99 2.48 -19.28
C ARG A 306 -12.48 2.36 -19.33
N GLU A 307 -11.91 1.46 -18.54
CA GLU A 307 -10.47 1.27 -18.48
C GLU A 307 -9.89 0.73 -19.77
N LEU A 308 -10.57 -0.25 -20.37
CA LEU A 308 -10.23 -0.84 -21.66
C LEU A 308 -10.28 0.19 -22.78
N ARG A 309 -11.31 1.04 -22.81
CA ARG A 309 -11.41 2.14 -23.79
C ARG A 309 -10.32 3.19 -23.62
N GLU A 310 -10.04 3.61 -22.39
CA GLU A 310 -8.93 4.54 -22.12
C GLU A 310 -7.58 3.93 -22.50
N PHE A 311 -7.40 2.61 -22.35
CA PHE A 311 -6.18 1.93 -22.82
C PHE A 311 -6.12 1.84 -24.35
N LYS A 312 -7.25 1.53 -24.99
CA LYS A 312 -7.39 1.53 -26.45
C LYS A 312 -6.94 2.87 -27.04
N GLN A 313 -7.44 3.99 -26.51
CA GLN A 313 -7.05 5.33 -26.96
C GLN A 313 -5.54 5.61 -26.79
N LYS A 314 -4.95 5.12 -25.70
CA LYS A 314 -3.49 5.25 -25.49
C LYS A 314 -2.72 4.45 -26.54
N LEU A 315 -3.12 3.23 -26.83
CA LEU A 315 -2.49 2.41 -27.87
C LEU A 315 -2.65 3.01 -29.27
N GLU A 316 -3.83 3.51 -29.60
CA GLU A 316 -4.08 4.21 -30.86
C GLU A 316 -3.14 5.43 -31.02
N SER A 317 -2.83 6.14 -29.92
CA SER A 317 -1.87 7.26 -29.95
C SER A 317 -0.40 6.85 -30.11
N LEU A 318 -0.06 5.56 -30.00
CA LEU A 318 1.30 5.04 -30.22
C LEU A 318 1.57 4.71 -31.69
N LYS A 319 0.53 4.65 -32.54
CA LYS A 319 0.71 4.42 -33.97
C LYS A 319 1.29 5.65 -34.66
N HIS A 320 2.19 5.42 -35.61
CA HIS A 320 2.92 6.45 -36.34
C HIS A 320 2.46 6.62 -37.78
#